data_AF-I3L1M1-F1
#
_entry.id   AF-I3L1M1-F1
#
_cell.length_a   1.000
_cell.length_b   1.000
_cell.length_c   1.000
_cell.angle_alpha   90.00
_cell.angle_beta   90.00
_cell.angle_gamma   90.00
#
_symmetry.space_group_name_H-M   'P 1'
#
loop_
_entity.id
_entity.type
_entity.pdbx_description
1 polymer ?
#
loop_
_entity_poly.entity_id
_entity_poly.type
_entity_poly.pdbx_seq_one_letter_code
_entity_poly.pdbx_strand_id
1 'polypeptide(L)'
;MNRFRVSKFRHTEARPPRRESWISDIRAGTAPSCRNHIKSSCSLIAFNSDRPGVLGIVPLQGQGEDKRRVAHLGCHSDLVTDLDFSPFDDFLLATGSADRTVKLWRLPGPGQALPSAPGVVLGPEDLPVEVLQFHPTSDGILSWQPMGTWCRAPSGAEMEP
;
A
#
# COMPACT_ATOMS: atom_id res chain seq x y z
N MET A 1 -27.85 38.33 -11.11
CA MET A 1 -26.40 38.56 -10.90
C MET A 1 -25.69 37.23 -10.64
N ASN A 2 -25.02 36.64 -11.63
CA ASN A 2 -24.20 35.44 -11.41
C ASN A 2 -22.88 35.84 -10.75
N ARG A 3 -22.74 35.52 -9.45
CA ARG A 3 -21.46 35.59 -8.74
C ARG A 3 -20.57 34.46 -9.24
N PHE A 4 -19.67 34.76 -10.18
CA PHE A 4 -18.57 33.88 -10.55
C PHE A 4 -17.79 33.50 -9.27
N ARG A 5 -17.89 32.24 -8.84
CA ARG A 5 -17.05 31.70 -7.76
C ARG A 5 -15.67 31.40 -8.36
N VAL A 6 -14.75 32.34 -8.21
CA VAL A 6 -13.34 32.10 -8.56
C VAL A 6 -12.83 30.94 -7.71
N SER A 7 -12.16 29.97 -8.34
CA SER A 7 -11.59 28.79 -7.65
C SER A 7 -10.55 29.24 -6.62
N LYS A 8 -10.65 28.70 -5.39
CA LYS A 8 -9.66 28.90 -4.32
C LYS A 8 -8.28 28.31 -4.68
N PHE A 9 -8.22 27.45 -5.68
CA PHE A 9 -7.02 26.71 -6.09
C PHE A 9 -6.38 27.26 -7.36
N ARG A 10 -6.82 28.43 -7.84
CA ARG A 10 -6.30 29.04 -9.08
C ARG A 10 -4.80 29.36 -9.01
N HIS A 11 -4.26 29.50 -7.80
CA HIS A 11 -2.85 29.81 -7.54
C HIS A 11 -2.11 28.68 -6.79
N THR A 12 -2.62 27.45 -6.84
CA THR A 12 -1.92 26.30 -6.26
C THR A 12 -0.68 25.96 -7.09
N GLU A 13 0.50 26.05 -6.48
CA GLU A 13 1.79 25.76 -7.12
C GLU A 13 2.47 24.57 -6.43
N ALA A 14 3.00 23.64 -7.22
CA ALA A 14 3.81 22.54 -6.70
C ALA A 14 5.22 23.05 -6.36
N ARG A 15 5.61 22.95 -5.09
CA ARG A 15 6.96 23.31 -4.64
C ARG A 15 7.74 22.04 -4.32
N PRO A 16 8.59 21.55 -5.24
CA PRO A 16 9.39 20.37 -4.97
C PRO A 16 10.32 20.64 -3.79
N PRO A 17 10.49 19.68 -2.87
CA PRO A 17 11.41 19.82 -1.76
C PRO A 17 12.86 19.89 -2.27
N ARG A 18 13.74 20.51 -1.47
CA ARG A 18 15.17 20.57 -1.80
C ARG A 18 15.78 19.17 -1.78
N ARG A 19 16.90 19.00 -2.50
CA ARG A 19 17.55 17.69 -2.71
C ARG A 19 17.97 17.01 -1.40
N GLU A 20 18.24 17.79 -0.36
CA GLU A 20 18.63 17.27 0.95
C GLU A 20 17.48 16.53 1.65
N SER A 21 16.24 16.85 1.29
CA SER A 21 15.04 16.18 1.80
C SER A 21 14.62 14.96 0.96
N TRP A 22 15.36 14.65 -0.11
CA TRP A 22 15.04 13.52 -0.98
C TRP A 22 15.51 12.21 -0.34
N ILE A 23 14.67 11.19 -0.44
CA ILE A 23 15.05 9.83 -0.07
C ILE A 23 15.82 9.25 -1.27
N SER A 24 17.12 9.06 -1.11
CA SER A 24 18.01 8.51 -2.14
C SER A 24 18.21 7.01 -1.95
N ASP A 25 18.80 6.34 -2.96
CA ASP A 25 19.10 4.89 -2.97
C ASP A 25 17.88 3.96 -2.91
N ILE A 26 16.72 4.45 -3.35
CA ILE A 26 15.51 3.64 -3.51
C ILE A 26 15.64 2.77 -4.76
N ARG A 27 15.73 1.45 -4.56
CA ARG A 27 15.56 0.47 -5.64
C ARG A 27 14.10 0.04 -5.75
N ALA A 28 13.27 0.95 -6.27
CA ALA A 28 11.88 0.66 -6.57
C ALA A 28 11.81 -0.12 -7.89
N GLY A 29 11.05 -1.21 -7.90
CA GLY A 29 10.90 -2.07 -9.07
C GLY A 29 9.89 -1.54 -10.06
N THR A 30 10.16 -1.74 -11.34
CA THR A 30 9.17 -1.58 -12.42
C THR A 30 8.33 -2.85 -12.53
N ALA A 31 7.80 -3.34 -11.41
CA ALA A 31 6.88 -4.47 -11.45
C ALA A 31 5.65 -4.08 -12.29
N PRO A 32 5.18 -4.94 -13.21
CA PRO A 32 4.09 -4.61 -14.14
C PRO A 32 2.71 -4.47 -13.45
N SER A 33 2.65 -4.39 -12.12
CA SER A 33 1.37 -4.16 -11.46
C SER A 33 0.87 -2.75 -11.74
N CYS A 34 -0.43 -2.62 -11.94
CA CYS A 34 -1.10 -1.35 -12.28
C CYS A 34 -1.53 -0.56 -11.03
N ARG A 35 -0.98 -0.88 -9.84
CA ARG A 35 -1.58 -0.54 -8.54
C ARG A 35 -0.62 0.20 -7.61
N ASN A 36 -0.88 0.17 -6.30
CA ASN A 36 -0.19 1.00 -5.33
C ASN A 36 1.28 0.58 -5.18
N HIS A 37 2.15 1.20 -5.98
CA HIS A 37 3.60 0.97 -5.90
C HIS A 37 4.25 1.64 -4.69
N ILE A 38 3.62 2.70 -4.17
CA ILE A 38 4.10 3.49 -3.04
C ILE A 38 2.89 3.89 -2.20
N LYS A 39 2.92 3.58 -0.90
CA LYS A 39 1.95 4.02 0.10
C LYS A 39 2.66 4.50 1.34
N SER A 40 1.99 5.33 2.11
CA SER A 40 2.51 5.86 3.37
C SER A 40 1.44 5.85 4.45
N SER A 41 1.83 5.55 5.68
CA SER A 41 1.08 5.88 6.89
C SER A 41 1.53 7.27 7.39
N CYS A 42 1.18 7.70 8.61
CA CYS A 42 1.79 8.85 9.26
C CYS A 42 3.26 8.64 9.68
N SER A 43 3.72 7.38 9.76
CA SER A 43 5.04 7.03 10.30
C SER A 43 5.97 6.30 9.32
N LEU A 44 5.43 5.56 8.35
CA LEU A 44 6.20 4.71 7.44
C LEU A 44 5.82 4.96 5.98
N ILE A 45 6.76 4.74 5.06
CA ILE A 45 6.52 4.59 3.62
C ILE A 45 6.82 3.14 3.25
N ALA A 46 5.90 2.50 2.53
CA ALA A 46 6.11 1.21 1.90
C ALA A 46 6.11 1.39 0.38
N PHE A 47 7.03 0.71 -0.30
CA PHE A 47 7.09 0.69 -1.75
C PHE A 47 7.53 -0.66 -2.28
N ASN A 48 7.18 -0.98 -3.53
CA ASN A 48 7.59 -2.22 -4.17
C ASN A 48 9.07 -2.17 -4.58
N SER A 49 9.87 -3.15 -4.15
CA SER A 49 11.28 -3.21 -4.51
C SER A 49 11.45 -3.77 -5.93
N ASP A 50 12.66 -3.67 -6.48
CA ASP A 50 13.05 -4.28 -7.75
C ASP A 50 13.08 -5.82 -7.72
N ARG A 51 13.06 -6.41 -6.52
CA ARG A 51 13.01 -7.86 -6.34
C ARG A 51 11.57 -8.34 -6.14
N PRO A 52 11.15 -9.41 -6.84
CA PRO A 52 9.83 -9.99 -6.64
C PRO A 52 9.65 -10.44 -5.18
N GLY A 53 8.48 -10.21 -4.62
CA GLY A 53 8.14 -10.60 -3.24
C GLY A 53 8.82 -9.78 -2.14
N VAL A 54 9.53 -8.71 -2.49
CA VAL A 54 10.24 -7.85 -1.53
C VAL A 54 9.67 -6.44 -1.54
N LEU A 55 9.34 -5.93 -0.36
CA LEU A 55 8.94 -4.53 -0.16
C LEU A 55 10.05 -3.72 0.48
N GLY A 56 10.18 -2.47 0.07
CA GLY A 56 10.99 -1.46 0.74
C GLY A 56 10.16 -0.70 1.77
N ILE A 57 10.64 -0.62 3.01
CA ILE A 57 10.03 0.12 4.12
C ILE A 57 10.97 1.24 4.56
N VAL A 58 10.45 2.45 4.72
CA VAL A 58 11.24 3.63 5.04
C VAL A 58 10.51 4.54 6.04
N PRO A 59 11.11 4.91 7.19
CA PRO A 59 10.45 5.74 8.20
C PRO A 59 10.30 7.20 7.78
N LEU A 60 9.09 7.78 7.88
CA LEU A 60 8.77 9.14 7.42
C LEU A 60 9.65 10.24 8.01
N GLN A 61 9.95 10.12 9.29
CA GLN A 61 10.89 11.00 9.96
C GLN A 61 12.26 10.33 10.06
N GLY A 62 13.31 11.08 9.70
CA GLY A 62 14.68 10.69 9.99
C GLY A 62 14.96 10.82 11.49
N GLN A 63 15.56 9.79 12.09
CA GLN A 63 16.12 9.89 13.44
C GLN A 63 17.46 10.64 13.33
N GLY A 64 17.44 11.97 13.49
CA GLY A 64 18.63 12.83 13.54
C GLY A 64 19.37 13.01 12.20
N GLU A 65 20.69 13.13 12.27
CA GLU A 65 21.62 13.28 11.12
C GLU A 65 21.72 12.01 10.24
N ASP A 66 21.10 10.90 10.66
CA ASP A 66 21.29 9.62 9.99
C ASP A 66 20.37 9.52 8.76
N LYS A 67 21.00 9.32 7.59
CA LYS A 67 20.31 9.19 6.31
C LYS A 67 19.21 8.14 6.43
N ARG A 68 17.99 8.54 6.10
CA ARG A 68 16.78 7.71 6.16
C ARG A 68 17.03 6.34 5.48
N ARG A 69 17.17 5.29 6.30
CA ARG A 69 17.58 3.96 5.84
C ARG A 69 16.39 3.19 5.27
N VAL A 70 16.60 2.59 4.10
CA VAL A 70 15.62 1.71 3.44
C VAL A 70 15.81 0.30 3.97
N ALA A 71 14.79 -0.24 4.62
CA ALA A 71 14.74 -1.63 5.03
C ALA A 71 13.99 -2.47 3.99
N HIS A 72 14.38 -3.73 3.81
CA HIS A 72 13.74 -4.63 2.84
C HIS A 72 13.03 -5.76 3.57
N LEU A 73 11.73 -5.94 3.30
CA LEU A 73 10.88 -6.98 3.86
C LEU A 73 10.60 -8.04 2.79
N GLY A 74 11.11 -9.26 2.99
CA GLY A 74 10.75 -10.41 2.16
C GLY A 74 9.38 -10.92 2.58
N CYS A 75 8.33 -10.52 1.87
CA CYS A 75 6.95 -10.76 2.27
C CYS A 75 6.29 -11.91 1.51
N HIS A 76 6.62 -12.09 0.23
CA HIS A 76 5.96 -13.06 -0.64
C HIS A 76 6.97 -13.87 -1.45
N SER A 77 6.52 -15.03 -1.94
CA SER A 77 7.35 -15.88 -2.82
C SER A 77 7.32 -15.43 -4.27
N ASP A 78 6.35 -14.59 -4.62
CA ASP A 78 6.13 -14.04 -5.96
C ASP A 78 5.90 -12.52 -5.88
N LEU A 79 5.70 -11.85 -7.03
CA LEU A 79 5.52 -10.40 -7.11
C LEU A 79 4.41 -9.91 -6.18
N VAL A 80 4.67 -8.82 -5.47
CA VAL A 80 3.66 -8.09 -4.71
C VAL A 80 2.86 -7.26 -5.71
N THR A 81 1.56 -7.51 -5.77
CA THR A 81 0.65 -6.88 -6.73
C THR A 81 0.07 -5.58 -6.17
N ASP A 82 -0.31 -5.57 -4.89
CA ASP A 82 -0.88 -4.43 -4.20
C ASP A 82 -0.47 -4.42 -2.71
N LEU A 83 -0.49 -3.23 -2.11
CA LEU A 83 -0.18 -3.03 -0.70
C LEU A 83 -0.96 -1.84 -0.15
N ASP A 84 -1.39 -1.92 1.10
CA ASP A 84 -2.15 -0.85 1.74
C ASP A 84 -1.88 -0.79 3.24
N PHE A 85 -1.81 0.43 3.79
CA PHE A 85 -1.69 0.65 5.23
C PHE A 85 -3.08 0.75 5.86
N SER A 86 -3.21 0.29 7.10
CA SER A 86 -4.43 0.52 7.86
C SER A 86 -4.62 2.02 8.13
N PRO A 87 -5.82 2.57 7.92
CA PRO A 87 -6.11 3.96 8.30
C PRO A 87 -6.24 4.13 9.83
N PHE A 88 -6.29 3.04 10.60
CA PHE A 88 -6.40 3.05 12.07
C PHE A 88 -5.10 2.72 12.80
N ASP A 89 -4.15 2.04 12.14
CA ASP A 89 -2.85 1.67 12.72
C ASP A 89 -1.72 1.93 11.73
N ASP A 90 -0.83 2.85 12.10
CA ASP A 90 0.35 3.26 11.33
C ASP A 90 1.33 2.12 11.02
N PHE A 91 1.30 1.07 11.85
CA PHE A 91 2.23 -0.04 11.79
C PHE A 91 1.63 -1.29 11.16
N LEU A 92 0.35 -1.25 10.78
CA LEU A 92 -0.32 -2.36 10.13
C LEU A 92 -0.30 -2.17 8.61
N LEU A 93 0.42 -3.06 7.95
CA LEU A 93 0.52 -3.12 6.50
C LEU A 93 -0.11 -4.42 5.99
N ALA A 94 -0.93 -4.33 4.97
CA ALA A 94 -1.45 -5.50 4.26
C ALA A 94 -0.84 -5.57 2.86
N THR A 95 -0.49 -6.77 2.43
CA THR A 95 0.21 -7.04 1.17
C THR A 95 -0.49 -8.16 0.42
N GLY A 96 -0.81 -7.92 -0.85
CA GLY A 96 -1.36 -8.91 -1.77
C GLY A 96 -0.33 -9.30 -2.82
N SER A 97 -0.31 -10.56 -3.22
CA SER A 97 0.69 -11.06 -4.17
C SER A 97 0.10 -12.01 -5.20
N ALA A 98 0.86 -12.17 -6.28
CA ALA A 98 0.68 -13.23 -7.26
C ALA A 98 0.86 -14.64 -6.69
N ASP A 99 1.45 -14.78 -5.48
CA ASP A 99 1.52 -16.05 -4.76
C ASP A 99 0.15 -16.53 -4.24
N ARG A 100 -0.92 -15.79 -4.55
CA ARG A 100 -2.33 -16.05 -4.19
C ARG A 100 -2.59 -15.94 -2.69
N THR A 101 -1.75 -15.21 -1.98
CA THR A 101 -1.93 -14.95 -0.56
C THR A 101 -2.03 -13.46 -0.29
N VAL A 102 -2.82 -13.14 0.74
CA VAL A 102 -2.79 -11.83 1.40
C VAL A 102 -2.11 -12.00 2.74
N LYS A 103 -1.14 -11.14 3.04
CA LYS A 103 -0.41 -11.17 4.32
C LYS A 103 -0.56 -9.84 5.03
N LEU A 104 -0.80 -9.90 6.34
CA LEU A 104 -0.79 -8.74 7.21
C LEU A 104 0.50 -8.73 8.02
N TRP A 105 1.16 -7.58 8.01
CA TRP A 105 2.44 -7.33 8.62
C TRP A 105 2.29 -6.26 9.68
N ARG A 106 2.72 -6.58 10.89
CA ARG A 106 2.91 -5.58 11.94
C ARG A 106 4.35 -5.10 11.89
N LEU A 107 4.55 -3.93 11.28
CA LEU A 107 5.86 -3.30 11.17
C LEU A 107 6.25 -2.69 12.52
N PRO A 108 7.51 -2.76 12.92
CA PRO A 108 7.95 -2.12 14.14
C PRO A 108 8.19 -0.62 13.93
N GLY A 109 8.41 0.09 15.03
CA GLY A 109 8.82 1.49 15.00
C GLY A 109 10.14 1.74 14.25
N PRO A 110 10.44 3.00 13.91
CA PRO A 110 11.68 3.39 13.26
C PRO A 110 12.91 2.90 14.06
N GLY A 111 13.88 2.29 13.36
CA GLY A 111 15.12 1.80 13.96
C GLY A 111 15.09 0.35 14.47
N GLN A 112 13.94 -0.32 14.39
CA GLN A 112 13.79 -1.70 14.82
C GLN A 112 13.72 -2.67 13.63
N ALA A 113 14.22 -3.89 13.82
CA ALA A 113 14.31 -4.90 12.76
C ALA A 113 12.92 -5.35 12.29
N LEU A 114 12.73 -5.39 10.97
CA LEU A 114 11.49 -5.82 10.33
C LEU A 114 11.09 -7.25 10.75
N PRO A 115 9.79 -7.56 10.78
CA PRO A 115 9.31 -8.89 11.14
C PRO A 115 9.78 -9.92 10.12
N SER A 116 10.20 -11.09 10.59
CA SER A 116 10.59 -12.21 9.72
C SER A 116 9.39 -13.03 9.22
N ALA A 117 8.22 -12.87 9.85
CA ALA A 117 7.00 -13.59 9.52
C ALA A 117 5.79 -12.65 9.58
N PRO A 118 4.76 -12.89 8.74
CA PRO A 118 3.51 -12.14 8.79
C PRO A 118 2.74 -12.46 10.08
N GLY A 119 1.97 -11.50 10.58
CA GLY A 119 1.08 -11.71 11.72
C GLY A 119 -0.15 -12.54 11.34
N VAL A 120 -0.68 -12.33 10.13
CA VAL A 120 -1.80 -13.08 9.58
C VAL A 120 -1.53 -13.39 8.12
N VAL A 121 -1.89 -14.61 7.69
CA VAL A 121 -1.87 -15.03 6.29
C VAL A 121 -3.28 -15.46 5.92
N LEU A 122 -3.82 -14.88 4.85
CA LEU A 122 -5.12 -15.21 4.27
C LEU A 122 -4.87 -15.85 2.88
N GLY A 123 -5.57 -16.94 2.61
CA GLY A 123 -5.40 -17.75 1.40
C GLY A 123 -4.81 -19.14 1.68
N PRO A 124 -4.36 -19.88 0.64
CA PRO A 124 -4.26 -19.43 -0.75
C PRO A 124 -5.62 -19.31 -1.45
N GLU A 125 -5.78 -18.26 -2.23
CA GLU A 125 -6.88 -18.09 -3.18
C GLU A 125 -6.65 -18.92 -4.45
N ASP A 126 -7.69 -19.12 -5.25
CA ASP A 126 -7.56 -19.83 -6.53
C ASP A 126 -6.75 -19.02 -7.55
N LEU A 127 -6.84 -17.69 -7.48
CA LEU A 127 -6.24 -16.75 -8.43
C LEU A 127 -5.33 -15.73 -7.71
N PRO A 128 -4.35 -15.15 -8.44
CA PRO A 128 -3.51 -14.07 -7.94
C PRO A 128 -4.33 -12.95 -7.33
N VAL A 129 -3.94 -12.45 -6.16
CA VAL A 129 -4.58 -11.27 -5.58
C VAL A 129 -4.23 -10.08 -6.45
N GLU A 130 -5.24 -9.36 -6.93
CA GLU A 130 -5.04 -8.19 -7.77
C GLU A 130 -5.14 -6.91 -6.95
N VAL A 131 -6.18 -6.78 -6.12
CA VAL A 131 -6.51 -5.54 -5.39
C VAL A 131 -6.46 -5.80 -3.89
N LEU A 132 -5.99 -4.83 -3.13
CA LEU A 132 -6.08 -4.83 -1.68
C LEU A 132 -6.44 -3.42 -1.17
N GLN A 133 -7.47 -3.33 -0.33
CA GLN A 133 -7.88 -2.04 0.25
C GLN A 133 -8.45 -2.21 1.66
N PHE A 134 -7.95 -1.40 2.60
CA PHE A 134 -8.58 -1.27 3.92
C PHE A 134 -9.86 -0.44 3.85
N HIS A 135 -10.84 -0.80 4.67
CA HIS A 135 -12.05 0.00 4.79
C HIS A 135 -11.71 1.37 5.44
N PRO A 136 -12.08 2.50 4.82
CA PRO A 136 -11.65 3.81 5.28
C PRO A 136 -12.25 4.24 6.63
N THR A 137 -13.38 3.63 7.05
CA THR A 137 -14.11 4.05 8.26
C THR A 137 -14.31 2.95 9.30
N SER A 138 -13.91 1.72 9.03
CA SER A 138 -14.14 0.59 9.93
C SER A 138 -12.84 -0.18 10.13
N ASP A 139 -12.46 -0.33 11.39
CA ASP A 139 -11.26 -1.07 11.75
C ASP A 139 -11.42 -2.57 11.47
N GLY A 140 -10.31 -3.21 11.10
CA GLY A 140 -10.24 -4.65 10.86
C GLY A 140 -10.92 -5.16 9.57
N ILE A 141 -11.55 -4.27 8.78
CA ILE A 141 -12.14 -4.68 7.50
C ILE A 141 -11.12 -4.45 6.38
N LEU A 142 -10.72 -5.55 5.75
CA LEU A 142 -9.87 -5.56 4.56
C LEU A 142 -10.62 -6.23 3.41
N SER A 143 -10.68 -5.57 2.27
CA SER A 143 -11.18 -6.17 1.03
C SER A 143 -10.02 -6.46 0.08
N TRP A 144 -10.08 -7.62 -0.58
CA TRP A 144 -9.18 -7.96 -1.66
C TRP A 144 -9.97 -8.64 -2.78
N GLN A 145 -9.43 -8.58 -4.00
CA GLN A 145 -10.07 -9.16 -5.18
C GLN A 145 -9.03 -9.94 -5.98
N PRO A 146 -9.27 -11.22 -6.28
CA PRO A 146 -8.44 -12.00 -7.19
C PRO A 146 -8.56 -11.53 -8.65
N MET A 147 -7.54 -11.78 -9.46
CA MET A 147 -7.55 -11.47 -10.89
C MET A 147 -8.73 -12.16 -11.60
N GLY A 148 -9.42 -11.43 -12.48
CA GLY A 148 -10.42 -12.02 -13.38
C GLY A 148 -11.80 -12.33 -12.75
N THR A 149 -11.99 -12.10 -11.46
CA THR A 149 -13.34 -12.09 -10.87
C THR A 149 -14.01 -10.75 -11.18
N TRP A 150 -14.64 -10.65 -12.36
CA TRP A 150 -15.65 -9.62 -12.56
C TRP A 150 -16.76 -9.90 -11.56
N CYS A 151 -17.06 -8.94 -10.67
CA CYS A 151 -18.31 -8.96 -9.93
C CYS A 151 -19.42 -9.01 -10.99
N ARG A 152 -20.02 -10.18 -11.23
CA ARG A 152 -21.40 -10.19 -11.75
C ARG A 152 -22.19 -9.41 -10.73
N ALA A 153 -22.66 -8.23 -11.10
CA ALA A 153 -23.77 -7.63 -10.39
C ALA A 153 -24.84 -8.73 -10.24
N PRO A 154 -25.41 -8.95 -9.04
CA PRO A 154 -26.54 -9.86 -8.94
C PRO A 154 -27.57 -9.37 -9.94
N SER A 155 -27.84 -10.18 -10.97
CA SER A 155 -28.97 -9.96 -11.86
C SER A 155 -30.19 -9.82 -10.97
N GLY A 156 -30.87 -8.67 -11.08
CA GLY A 156 -32.01 -8.32 -10.24
C GLY A 156 -32.92 -9.52 -10.04
N ALA A 157 -33.13 -9.90 -8.79
CA ALA A 157 -34.28 -10.72 -8.44
C ALA A 157 -35.51 -9.85 -8.75
N GLU A 158 -36.15 -10.10 -9.89
CA GLU A 158 -37.55 -9.74 -10.09
C GLU A 158 -38.34 -10.37 -8.94
N MET A 159 -38.82 -9.52 -8.03
CA MET A 159 -39.93 -9.86 -7.16
C MET A 159 -41.19 -9.87 -8.04
N GLU A 160 -41.59 -11.06 -8.46
CA GLU A 160 -42.94 -11.30 -9.00
C GLU A 160 -43.98 -11.10 -7.85
N PRO A 161 -45.09 -10.38 -8.10
CA PRO A 161 -46.22 -10.31 -7.18
C PRO A 161 -47.11 -11.57 -7.17
#